data_AF-X1H4P6-F1
#
_entry.id   AF-X1H4P6-F1
#
_cell.length_a   1.000
_cell.length_b   1.000
_cell.length_c   1.000
_cell.angle_alpha   90.00
_cell.angle_beta   90.00
_cell.angle_gamma   90.00
#
_symmetry.space_group_name_H-M   'P 1'
#
loop_
_entity.id
_entity.type
_entity.pdbx_description
1 polymer ?
#
loop_
_entity_poly.entity_id
_entity_poly.type
_entity_poly.pdbx_seq_one_letter_code
_entity_poly.pdbx_strand_id
1 'polypeptide(L)'
;GVDVKTIRNNVSKALNLNINDKEIHRIANRIFINWAKNVVDFLKHPIISKEKLKQRVEIEGLEHLDNALKKGRGAVIISAHIGNFEWGACRIAVEGYKIWVLSLVRKNKLVSKFFESNRLSKGLKTLYINRMLNVFRTAMSIGITNTVFITSIKSSGRSGIIYGKFKQ
;
A
#
# COMPACT_ATOMS: atom_id res chain seq x y z
N GLY A 1 -10.39 -14.83 -8.98
CA GLY A 1 -9.03 -14.55 -9.47
C GLY A 1 -9.03 -13.23 -10.22
N VAL A 2 -7.86 -12.65 -10.50
CA VAL A 2 -7.76 -11.50 -11.41
C VAL A 2 -8.11 -11.98 -12.81
N ASP A 3 -9.14 -11.40 -13.41
CA ASP A 3 -9.65 -11.78 -14.73
C ASP A 3 -9.42 -10.63 -15.72
N VAL A 4 -8.86 -10.96 -16.89
CA VAL A 4 -8.53 -10.00 -17.96
C VAL A 4 -9.78 -9.28 -18.46
N LYS A 5 -10.94 -9.95 -18.52
CA LYS A 5 -12.20 -9.33 -18.92
C LYS A 5 -12.64 -8.29 -17.89
N THR A 6 -12.53 -8.61 -16.61
CA THR A 6 -12.78 -7.68 -15.51
C THR A 6 -11.84 -6.47 -15.54
N ILE A 7 -10.54 -6.68 -15.80
CA ILE A 7 -9.57 -5.57 -15.94
C ILE A 7 -9.97 -4.66 -17.10
N ARG A 8 -10.24 -5.21 -18.28
CA ARG A 8 -10.61 -4.43 -19.48
C ARG A 8 -11.87 -3.60 -19.24
N ASN A 9 -12.89 -4.17 -18.61
CA ASN A 9 -14.12 -3.46 -18.26
C ASN A 9 -13.85 -2.28 -17.31
N ASN A 10 -13.00 -2.48 -16.29
CA ASN A 10 -12.65 -1.42 -15.34
C ASN A 10 -11.85 -0.28 -16.02
N VAL A 11 -10.89 -0.61 -16.88
CA VAL A 11 -10.11 0.39 -17.62
C VAL A 11 -11.00 1.17 -18.60
N SER A 12 -11.87 0.46 -19.34
CA SER A 12 -12.83 1.09 -20.26
C SER A 12 -13.72 2.11 -19.54
N LYS A 13 -14.27 1.76 -18.38
CA LYS A 13 -15.05 2.68 -17.55
C LYS A 13 -14.23 3.84 -17.00
N ALA A 14 -13.00 3.58 -16.54
CA ALA A 14 -12.14 4.61 -15.95
C ALA A 14 -11.64 5.63 -16.97
N LEU A 15 -11.40 5.21 -18.22
CA LEU A 15 -10.89 6.06 -19.30
C LEU A 15 -11.99 6.55 -20.26
N ASN A 16 -13.23 6.09 -20.07
CA ASN A 16 -14.35 6.35 -20.96
C ASN A 16 -14.06 5.98 -22.43
N LEU A 17 -13.40 4.85 -22.66
CA LEU A 17 -13.06 4.32 -23.98
C LEU A 17 -13.84 3.04 -24.28
N ASN A 18 -14.01 2.72 -25.57
CA ASN A 18 -14.65 1.47 -25.98
C ASN A 18 -13.83 0.26 -25.50
N ILE A 19 -14.49 -0.77 -24.98
CA ILE A 19 -13.83 -1.98 -24.47
C ILE A 19 -13.01 -2.74 -25.54
N ASN A 20 -13.34 -2.53 -26.81
CA ASN A 20 -12.65 -3.13 -27.96
C ASN A 20 -11.48 -2.27 -28.48
N ASP A 21 -11.23 -1.11 -27.88
CA ASP A 21 -10.09 -0.28 -28.22
C ASP A 21 -8.76 -1.03 -27.97
N LYS A 22 -7.82 -0.92 -28.92
CA LYS A 22 -6.48 -1.50 -28.80
C LYS A 22 -5.73 -0.93 -27.59
N GLU A 23 -5.98 0.32 -27.22
CA GLU A 23 -5.39 0.96 -26.06
C GLU A 23 -5.86 0.30 -24.75
N ILE A 24 -7.14 -0.07 -24.64
CA ILE A 24 -7.67 -0.82 -23.49
C ILE A 24 -6.97 -2.16 -23.35
N HIS A 25 -6.74 -2.87 -24.45
CA HIS A 25 -6.01 -4.14 -24.42
C HIS A 25 -4.56 -3.94 -23.95
N ARG A 26 -3.86 -2.93 -24.48
CA ARG A 26 -2.49 -2.60 -24.09
C ARG A 26 -2.38 -2.25 -22.61
N ILE A 27 -3.28 -1.41 -22.09
CA ILE A 27 -3.30 -1.00 -20.68
C ILE A 27 -3.64 -2.19 -19.78
N ALA A 28 -4.63 -3.00 -20.12
CA ALA A 28 -5.02 -4.18 -19.36
C ALA A 28 -3.85 -5.17 -19.22
N ASN A 29 -3.12 -5.44 -20.32
CA ASN A 29 -1.93 -6.29 -20.29
C ASN A 29 -0.84 -5.70 -19.39
N ARG A 30 -0.61 -4.38 -19.45
CA ARG A 30 0.37 -3.71 -18.57
C ARG A 30 -0.03 -3.79 -17.09
N ILE A 31 -1.31 -3.65 -16.78
CA ILE A 31 -1.84 -3.83 -15.41
C ILE A 31 -1.60 -5.26 -14.94
N PHE A 32 -1.88 -6.26 -15.78
CA PHE A 32 -1.66 -7.67 -15.42
C PHE A 32 -0.18 -7.97 -15.18
N ILE A 33 0.71 -7.48 -16.04
CA ILE A 33 2.16 -7.60 -15.86
C ILE A 33 2.62 -6.93 -14.56
N ASN A 34 2.13 -5.72 -14.27
CA ASN A 34 2.47 -5.03 -13.03
C ASN A 34 1.95 -5.77 -11.79
N TRP A 35 0.75 -6.36 -11.88
CA TRP A 35 0.23 -7.21 -10.81
C TRP A 35 1.10 -8.46 -10.61
N ALA A 36 1.52 -9.12 -11.68
CA ALA A 36 2.44 -10.27 -11.58
C ALA A 36 3.80 -9.87 -10.98
N LYS A 37 4.35 -8.70 -11.36
CA LYS A 37 5.55 -8.12 -10.72
C LYS A 37 5.34 -7.92 -9.22
N ASN A 38 4.19 -7.39 -8.79
CA ASN A 38 3.86 -7.23 -7.38
C ASN A 38 3.81 -8.58 -6.63
N VAL A 39 3.31 -9.64 -7.27
CA VAL A 39 3.32 -11.00 -6.68
C VAL A 39 4.76 -11.47 -6.51
N VAL A 40 5.62 -11.28 -7.51
CA VAL A 40 7.04 -11.64 -7.41
C VAL A 40 7.73 -10.85 -6.29
N ASP A 41 7.48 -9.55 -6.19
CA ASP A 41 8.02 -8.70 -5.13
C ASP A 41 7.52 -9.12 -3.74
N PHE A 42 6.25 -9.53 -3.64
CA PHE A 42 5.70 -10.07 -2.41
C PHE A 42 6.41 -11.36 -1.98
N LEU A 43 6.69 -12.27 -2.92
CA LEU A 43 7.43 -13.50 -2.66
C LEU A 43 8.91 -13.25 -2.32
N LYS A 44 9.52 -12.20 -2.88
CA LYS A 44 10.91 -11.79 -2.60
C LYS A 44 11.06 -10.98 -1.31
N HIS A 45 9.98 -10.53 -0.70
CA HIS A 45 10.03 -9.68 0.49
C HIS A 45 10.80 -10.28 1.68
N PRO A 46 10.73 -11.60 1.98
CA PRO A 46 11.51 -12.17 3.09
C PRO A 46 13.03 -12.05 2.91
N ILE A 47 13.52 -12.02 1.66
CA ILE A 47 14.96 -12.08 1.34
C ILE A 47 15.56 -10.73 0.93
N ILE A 48 14.75 -9.71 0.65
CA ILE A 48 15.26 -8.38 0.29
C ILE A 48 15.84 -7.70 1.55
N SER A 49 17.03 -7.12 1.48
CA SER A 49 17.60 -6.35 2.61
C SER A 49 16.91 -4.98 2.75
N LYS A 50 17.13 -4.29 3.89
CA LYS A 50 16.57 -2.94 4.08
C LYS A 50 17.20 -1.95 3.10
N GLU A 51 18.49 -2.06 2.86
CA GLU A 51 19.30 -1.24 1.94
C GLU A 51 18.82 -1.45 0.50
N LYS A 52 18.58 -2.71 0.11
CA LYS A 52 18.07 -3.00 -1.23
C LYS A 52 16.64 -2.50 -1.43
N LEU A 53 15.82 -2.55 -0.38
CA LEU A 53 14.50 -1.91 -0.39
C LEU A 53 14.63 -0.38 -0.57
N LYS A 54 15.59 0.26 0.12
CA LYS A 54 15.88 1.70 -0.07
C LYS A 54 16.27 2.06 -1.50
N GLN A 55 17.07 1.22 -2.15
CA GLN A 55 17.49 1.42 -3.54
C GLN A 55 16.35 1.24 -4.55
N ARG A 56 15.39 0.35 -4.27
CA ARG A 56 14.31 -0.02 -5.20
C ARG A 56 13.06 0.84 -5.07
N VAL A 57 12.84 1.45 -3.91
CA VAL A 57 11.65 2.24 -3.62
C VAL A 57 12.06 3.66 -3.27
N GLU A 58 11.72 4.58 -4.17
CA GLU A 58 11.87 6.01 -3.99
C GLU A 58 10.63 6.57 -3.27
N ILE A 59 10.87 7.43 -2.29
CA ILE A 59 9.81 8.17 -1.59
C ILE A 59 9.95 9.63 -1.99
N GLU A 60 8.86 10.21 -2.47
CA GLU A 60 8.70 11.65 -2.70
C GLU A 60 7.76 12.20 -1.60
N GLY A 61 8.01 13.41 -1.09
CA GLY A 61 7.14 14.08 -0.13
C GLY A 61 7.30 13.64 1.34
N LEU A 62 8.44 13.07 1.72
CA LEU A 62 8.70 12.60 3.08
C LEU A 62 8.69 13.76 4.10
N GLU A 63 9.07 14.95 3.66
CA GLU A 63 9.04 16.19 4.45
C GLU A 63 7.63 16.56 4.94
N HIS A 64 6.58 16.16 4.22
CA HIS A 64 5.20 16.35 4.68
C HIS A 64 4.90 15.51 5.92
N LEU A 65 5.42 14.29 5.95
CA LEU A 65 5.29 13.41 7.09
C LEU A 65 6.07 13.96 8.29
N ASP A 66 7.29 14.42 8.09
CA ASP A 66 8.09 15.06 9.15
C ASP A 66 7.37 16.27 9.75
N ASN A 67 6.86 17.16 8.89
CA ASN A 67 6.15 18.36 9.33
C ASN A 67 4.84 18.04 10.05
N ALA A 68 4.15 16.97 9.68
CA ALA A 68 2.97 16.50 10.40
C ALA A 68 3.35 15.97 11.80
N LEU A 69 4.40 15.14 11.89
CA LEU A 69 4.84 14.55 13.14
C LEU A 69 5.39 15.59 14.12
N LYS A 70 6.07 16.65 13.65
CA LYS A 70 6.53 17.78 14.48
C LYS A 70 5.41 18.48 15.26
N LYS A 71 4.15 18.36 14.83
CA LYS A 71 2.99 18.92 15.55
C LYS A 71 2.61 18.11 16.80
N GLY A 72 3.26 16.97 17.04
CA GLY A 72 3.05 16.14 18.24
C GLY A 72 1.69 15.44 18.30
N ARG A 73 1.01 15.26 17.15
CA ARG A 73 -0.33 14.64 17.06
C ARG A 73 -0.35 13.32 16.28
N GLY A 74 0.81 12.82 15.86
CA GLY A 74 0.92 11.70 14.92
C GLY A 74 0.52 12.10 13.49
N ALA A 75 0.44 11.11 12.60
CA ALA A 75 0.06 11.33 11.20
C ALA A 75 -0.76 10.16 10.65
N VAL A 76 -1.67 10.46 9.73
CA VAL A 76 -2.42 9.45 8.98
C VAL A 76 -2.03 9.55 7.51
N ILE A 77 -1.50 8.45 6.96
CA ILE A 77 -1.23 8.29 5.54
C ILE A 77 -2.41 7.55 4.91
N ILE A 78 -3.02 8.18 3.92
CA ILE A 78 -4.05 7.57 3.12
C ILE A 78 -3.40 7.15 1.79
N SER A 79 -3.61 5.89 1.40
CA SER A 79 -3.08 5.35 0.16
C SER A 79 -4.19 4.68 -0.64
N ALA A 80 -3.92 4.43 -1.92
CA ALA A 80 -4.77 3.64 -2.80
C ALA A 80 -4.07 2.30 -3.10
N HIS A 81 -4.83 1.27 -3.49
CA HIS A 81 -4.26 0.00 -3.95
C HIS A 81 -3.62 0.13 -5.35
N ILE A 82 -2.64 1.02 -5.48
CA ILE A 82 -1.89 1.28 -6.71
C ILE A 82 -0.44 0.87 -6.47
N GLY A 83 0.14 0.12 -7.41
CA GLY A 83 1.50 -0.40 -7.28
C GLY A 83 1.67 -1.37 -6.10
N ASN A 84 2.89 -1.46 -5.57
CA ASN A 84 3.22 -2.32 -4.44
C ASN A 84 3.23 -1.52 -3.13
N PHE A 85 2.03 -1.26 -2.61
CA PHE A 85 1.85 -0.47 -1.38
C PHE A 85 2.52 -1.10 -0.14
N GLU A 86 2.66 -2.44 -0.10
CA GLU A 86 3.34 -3.14 1.01
C GLU A 86 4.81 -2.74 1.10
N TRP A 87 5.51 -2.72 -0.04
CA TRP A 87 6.90 -2.27 -0.09
C TRP A 87 7.03 -0.78 0.21
N GLY A 88 6.08 0.05 -0.22
CA GLY A 88 6.03 1.46 0.15
C GLY A 88 5.90 1.68 1.68
N ALA A 89 5.00 0.95 2.32
CA ALA A 89 4.83 1.00 3.77
C ALA A 89 6.09 0.53 4.54
N CYS A 90 6.68 -0.60 4.11
CA CYS A 90 7.93 -1.08 4.67
C CYS A 90 9.09 -0.11 4.42
N ARG A 91 9.11 0.58 3.28
CA ARG A 91 10.13 1.57 2.94
C ARG A 91 10.09 2.77 3.89
N ILE A 92 8.89 3.23 4.27
CA ILE A 92 8.71 4.28 5.30
C ILE A 92 9.19 3.76 6.66
N ALA A 93 8.83 2.54 7.05
CA ALA A 93 9.34 1.95 8.30
C ALA A 93 10.87 1.88 8.35
N VAL A 94 11.48 1.57 7.21
CA VAL A 94 12.94 1.48 7.02
C VAL A 94 13.65 2.85 7.03
N GLU A 95 12.93 3.97 6.90
CA GLU A 95 13.45 5.30 7.21
C GLU A 95 13.47 5.61 8.72
N GLY A 96 12.93 4.72 9.57
CA GLY A 96 12.94 4.87 11.03
C GLY A 96 11.63 5.38 11.61
N TYR A 97 10.61 5.64 10.78
CA TYR A 97 9.29 6.02 11.26
C TYR A 97 8.60 4.86 11.98
N LYS A 98 7.99 5.16 13.12
CA LYS A 98 7.10 4.23 13.81
C LYS A 98 5.76 4.20 13.07
N ILE A 99 5.53 3.14 12.30
CA ILE A 99 4.39 3.03 11.39
C ILE A 99 3.61 1.72 11.59
N TRP A 100 2.28 1.84 11.46
CA TRP A 100 1.32 0.74 11.59
C TRP A 100 0.44 0.71 10.33
N VAL A 101 0.28 -0.47 9.74
CA VAL A 101 -0.72 -0.72 8.70
C VAL A 101 -2.00 -1.21 9.36
N LEU A 102 -3.13 -0.65 8.95
CA LEU A 102 -4.44 -1.16 9.33
C LEU A 102 -4.82 -2.32 8.41
N SER A 103 -5.11 -3.49 8.97
CA SER A 103 -5.49 -4.67 8.19
C SER A 103 -6.72 -5.35 8.77
N LEU A 104 -7.57 -5.89 7.90
CA LEU A 104 -8.61 -6.82 8.32
C LEU A 104 -7.98 -8.15 8.71
N VAL A 105 -8.61 -8.83 9.68
CA VAL A 105 -8.24 -10.18 10.08
C VAL A 105 -8.46 -11.13 8.89
N ARG A 106 -7.41 -11.86 8.51
CA ARG A 106 -7.48 -12.84 7.42
C ARG A 106 -7.88 -14.20 7.98
N LYS A 107 -8.73 -14.94 7.24
CA LYS A 107 -9.15 -16.30 7.62
C LYS A 107 -7.99 -17.31 7.62
N ASN A 108 -7.07 -17.18 6.66
CA ASN A 108 -5.94 -18.09 6.53
C ASN A 108 -4.76 -17.63 7.41
N LYS A 109 -4.45 -18.42 8.45
CA LYS A 109 -3.39 -18.12 9.43
C LYS A 109 -1.98 -18.11 8.82
N LEU A 110 -1.69 -18.99 7.86
CA LEU A 110 -0.37 -19.06 7.21
C LEU A 110 -0.09 -17.79 6.41
N VAL A 111 -1.09 -17.34 5.65
CA VAL A 111 -1.00 -16.08 4.90
C VAL A 111 -0.85 -14.92 5.88
N SER A 112 -1.64 -14.86 6.97
CA SER A 112 -1.50 -13.80 7.98
C SER A 112 -0.09 -13.73 8.55
N LYS A 113 0.46 -14.88 8.97
CA LYS A 113 1.81 -15.00 9.53
C LYS A 113 2.89 -14.56 8.53
N PHE A 114 2.74 -14.90 7.25
CA PHE A 114 3.66 -14.46 6.21
C PHE A 114 3.67 -12.93 6.07
N PHE A 115 2.50 -12.28 6.00
CA PHE A 115 2.42 -10.82 5.96
C PHE A 115 3.01 -10.19 7.22
N GLU A 116 2.65 -10.68 8.41
CA GLU A 116 3.15 -10.14 9.68
C GLU A 116 4.66 -10.25 9.80
N SER A 117 5.22 -11.43 9.54
CA SER A 117 6.66 -11.66 9.63
C SER A 117 7.44 -10.75 8.67
N ASN A 118 6.97 -10.63 7.43
CA ASN A 118 7.56 -9.76 6.43
C ASN A 118 7.55 -8.29 6.84
N ARG A 119 6.40 -7.78 7.28
CA ARG A 119 6.26 -6.39 7.72
C ARG A 119 7.12 -6.11 8.96
N LEU A 120 7.09 -7.00 9.96
CA LEU A 120 7.88 -6.86 11.18
C LEU A 120 9.39 -6.87 10.91
N SER A 121 9.86 -7.66 9.94
CA SER A 121 11.28 -7.67 9.53
C SER A 121 11.78 -6.30 9.05
N LYS A 122 10.86 -5.44 8.59
CA LYS A 122 11.12 -4.07 8.13
C LYS A 122 10.71 -2.99 9.13
N GLY A 123 10.27 -3.37 10.33
CA GLY A 123 9.82 -2.45 11.37
C GLY A 123 8.38 -1.97 11.20
N LEU A 124 7.64 -2.49 10.20
CA LEU A 124 6.24 -2.17 9.98
C LEU A 124 5.36 -3.07 10.86
N LYS A 125 4.54 -2.45 11.71
CA LYS A 125 3.58 -3.17 12.56
C LYS A 125 2.22 -3.26 11.86
N THR A 126 1.42 -4.25 12.23
CA THR A 126 0.04 -4.38 11.75
C THR A 126 -0.90 -4.22 12.92
N LEU A 127 -1.92 -3.39 12.77
CA LEU A 127 -3.04 -3.32 13.69
C LEU A 127 -4.26 -3.95 13.01
N TYR A 128 -4.77 -4.99 13.64
CA TYR A 128 -5.92 -5.72 13.13
C TYR A 128 -7.24 -5.12 13.59
N ILE A 129 -8.17 -5.03 12.64
CA ILE A 129 -9.52 -4.52 12.88
C ILE A 129 -10.55 -5.50 12.34
N ASN A 130 -11.72 -5.53 12.98
CA ASN A 130 -12.80 -6.44 12.63
C ASN A 130 -13.70 -5.90 11.50
N ARG A 131 -13.80 -4.56 11.37
CA ARG A 131 -14.66 -3.89 10.37
C ARG A 131 -13.99 -2.64 9.82
N MET A 132 -14.13 -2.37 8.51
CA MET A 132 -13.56 -1.17 7.87
C MET A 132 -14.07 0.14 8.46
N LEU A 133 -15.32 0.19 8.93
CA LEU A 133 -15.89 1.40 9.55
C LEU A 133 -15.15 1.82 10.84
N ASN A 134 -14.42 0.89 11.46
CA ASN A 134 -13.66 1.17 12.67
C ASN A 134 -12.25 1.69 12.37
N VAL A 135 -11.77 1.65 11.12
CA VAL A 135 -10.44 2.17 10.71
C VAL A 135 -10.21 3.58 11.26
N PHE A 136 -11.13 4.50 10.96
CA PHE A 136 -11.01 5.91 11.36
C PHE A 136 -11.16 6.10 12.86
N ARG A 137 -12.12 5.41 13.49
CA ARG A 137 -12.32 5.49 14.95
C ARG A 137 -11.10 4.98 15.71
N THR A 138 -10.55 3.85 15.30
CA THR A 138 -9.36 3.26 15.90
C THR A 138 -8.11 4.11 15.65
N ALA A 139 -7.92 4.65 14.44
CA ALA A 139 -6.82 5.57 14.16
C ALA A 139 -6.88 6.83 15.04
N MET A 140 -8.08 7.38 15.26
CA MET A 140 -8.30 8.57 16.10
C MET A 140 -8.24 8.28 17.60
N SER A 141 -8.72 7.11 18.04
CA SER A 141 -8.81 6.76 19.47
C SER A 141 -7.48 6.34 20.08
N ILE A 142 -6.54 5.86 19.26
CA ILE A 142 -5.28 5.31 19.77
C ILE A 142 -4.34 6.41 20.27
N GLY A 143 -4.54 7.68 19.91
CA GLY A 143 -3.87 8.81 20.55
C GLY A 143 -2.34 8.77 20.53
N ILE A 144 -1.72 7.91 19.71
CA ILE A 144 -0.27 7.80 19.66
C ILE A 144 0.27 8.97 18.84
N THR A 145 0.84 9.93 19.55
CA THR A 145 1.31 11.23 19.08
C THR A 145 2.53 11.17 18.14
N ASN A 146 3.02 9.97 17.80
CA ASN A 146 4.19 9.74 16.92
C ASN A 146 4.01 8.53 15.99
N THR A 147 2.78 8.16 15.66
CA THR A 147 2.47 6.99 14.85
C THR A 147 1.90 7.37 13.51
N VAL A 148 2.35 6.65 12.47
CA VAL A 148 1.83 6.74 11.12
C VAL A 148 0.87 5.57 10.85
N PHE A 149 -0.33 5.86 10.35
CA PHE A 149 -1.27 4.82 9.90
C PHE A 149 -1.36 4.80 8.38
N ILE A 150 -1.26 3.62 7.75
CA ILE A 150 -1.60 3.45 6.32
C ILE A 150 -2.94 2.73 6.21
N THR A 151 -3.91 3.40 5.61
CA THR A 151 -5.15 2.77 5.14
C THR A 151 -5.19 2.78 3.61
N SER A 152 -5.68 1.69 3.03
CA SER A 152 -5.92 1.63 1.59
C SER A 152 -7.40 1.78 1.31
N ILE A 153 -7.77 2.84 0.58
CA ILE A 153 -9.14 3.05 0.11
C ILE A 153 -9.29 2.30 -1.22
N LYS A 154 -10.23 1.34 -1.29
CA LYS A 154 -10.79 0.91 -2.57
C LYS A 154 -11.71 2.02 -3.06
N SER A 155 -11.18 2.85 -3.97
CA SER A 155 -11.79 4.02 -4.62
C SER A 155 -13.17 4.49 -4.10
N SER A 156 -13.19 5.64 -3.44
CA SER A 156 -14.14 6.72 -3.71
C SER A 156 -13.60 8.03 -3.11
N GLY A 157 -13.23 8.97 -3.98
CA GLY A 157 -13.01 10.37 -3.60
C GLY A 157 -11.60 10.79 -3.20
N ARG A 158 -11.32 12.07 -3.48
CA ARG A 158 -10.04 12.80 -3.38
C ARG A 158 -9.43 12.76 -1.97
N SER A 159 -8.17 12.38 -1.87
CA SER A 159 -7.26 12.74 -0.76
C SER A 159 -5.82 12.40 -1.12
N GLY A 160 -4.87 13.26 -0.69
CA GLY A 160 -3.46 13.22 -1.06
C GLY A 160 -2.82 11.84 -0.86
N ILE A 161 -2.16 11.37 -1.91
CA ILE A 161 -1.57 10.04 -2.01
C ILE A 161 -0.06 10.20 -1.85
N ILE A 162 0.52 9.59 -0.82
CA ILE A 162 1.95 9.27 -0.84
C ILE A 162 2.10 8.07 -1.75
N TYR A 163 2.65 8.28 -2.95
CA TYR A 163 3.02 7.20 -3.86
C TYR A 163 4.52 6.91 -3.69
N GLY A 164 4.86 5.64 -3.50
CA GLY A 164 6.23 5.17 -3.72
C GLY A 164 6.41 4.92 -5.21
N LYS A 165 7.38 5.59 -5.84
CA LYS A 165 7.72 5.33 -7.24
C LYS A 165 8.75 4.19 -7.28
N PHE A 166 8.41 3.11 -7.98
CA PHE A 166 9.31 1.98 -8.15
C PHE A 166 10.28 2.27 -9.29
N LYS A 167 11.59 2.23 -9.02
CA LYS A 167 12.60 2.22 -10.08
C LYS A 167 12.56 0.82 -10.73
N GLN A 168 12.04 0.76 -11.96
CA GLN A 168 12.09 -0.45 -12.80
C GLN A 168 13.47 -0.64 -13.36
#